data_AF-A0A7V5Q997-F1
#
_entry.id   AF-A0A7V5Q997-F1
#
_cell.length_a   1.000
_cell.length_b   1.000
_cell.length_c   1.000
_cell.angle_alpha   90.00
_cell.angle_beta   90.00
_cell.angle_gamma   90.00
#
_symmetry.space_group_name_H-M   'P 1'
#
loop_
_entity.id
_entity.type
_entity.pdbx_description
1 polymer ?
#
loop_
_entity_poly.entity_id
_entity_poly.type
_entity_poly.pdbx_seq_one_letter_code
_entity_poly.pdbx_strand_id
1 'polypeptide(L)'
;AEVSGSSLNFIKIEGDAIVFVCDGKTPEVQGKILDRTIALMVMAFYGRRRSLGLKNTCPCAACRNIDRLDLKMTIDLGPISSFTINEKPDISGLPVIRAFRLLKVKTRHRANIIVTQMAYRFVKMPWREGSEQIEYDLEGVGILQVHYHGFEPEKLILGRSVPLNEKAGFWSVFSGKFKNNFRHLRSSLRWRKKR
;
A
#
# COMPACT_ATOMS: atom_id res chain seq x y z
N ALA A 1 18.20 -8.24 -23.59
CA ALA A 1 17.31 -8.99 -22.70
C ALA A 1 16.53 -7.99 -21.86
N GLU A 2 15.24 -7.83 -22.13
CA GLU A 2 14.37 -6.89 -21.42
C GLU A 2 14.22 -7.31 -19.96
N VAL A 3 14.76 -6.51 -19.05
CA VAL A 3 14.48 -6.64 -17.62
C VAL A 3 13.06 -6.15 -17.40
N SER A 4 12.09 -7.08 -17.38
CA SER A 4 10.71 -6.83 -16.94
C SER A 4 10.69 -6.55 -15.44
N GLY A 5 11.14 -5.36 -15.05
CA GLY A 5 11.35 -4.91 -13.68
C GLY A 5 10.07 -4.52 -12.94
N SER A 6 9.01 -5.33 -13.02
CA SER A 6 7.72 -5.01 -12.41
C SER A 6 6.95 -6.26 -11.96
N SER A 7 7.15 -6.71 -10.72
CA SER A 7 6.20 -7.69 -10.18
C SER A 7 5.78 -7.41 -8.76
N LEU A 8 5.51 -6.14 -8.45
CA LEU A 8 4.48 -5.86 -7.46
C LEU A 8 3.11 -6.23 -8.08
N ASN A 9 2.63 -7.42 -7.74
CA ASN A 9 1.39 -7.98 -8.26
C ASN A 9 0.23 -7.64 -7.34
N PHE A 10 -0.77 -6.97 -7.90
CA PHE A 10 -2.04 -6.75 -7.22
C PHE A 10 -2.77 -8.09 -7.02
N ILE A 11 -3.20 -8.35 -5.79
CA ILE A 11 -3.99 -9.54 -5.45
C ILE A 11 -5.46 -9.18 -5.29
N LYS A 12 -5.77 -8.34 -4.29
CA LYS A 12 -7.15 -8.01 -3.91
C LYS A 12 -7.26 -6.67 -3.23
N ILE A 13 -8.51 -6.21 -3.08
CA ILE A 13 -8.90 -5.12 -2.18
C ILE A 13 -9.73 -5.74 -1.06
N GLU A 14 -9.41 -5.39 0.18
CA GLU A 14 -10.10 -5.85 1.37
C GLU A 14 -10.43 -4.66 2.27
N GLY A 15 -11.71 -4.28 2.32
CA GLY A 15 -12.10 -3.02 2.96
C GLY A 15 -11.47 -1.82 2.24
N ASP A 16 -10.65 -1.06 2.97
CA ASP A 16 -9.86 0.07 2.49
C ASP A 16 -8.40 -0.29 2.17
N ALA A 17 -8.00 -1.55 2.39
CA ALA A 17 -6.65 -2.03 2.11
C ALA A 17 -6.52 -2.60 0.69
N ILE A 18 -5.37 -2.32 0.06
CA ILE A 18 -5.00 -2.89 -1.23
C ILE A 18 -3.81 -3.82 -1.00
N VAL A 19 -3.95 -5.08 -1.42
CA VAL A 19 -2.97 -6.13 -1.17
C VAL A 19 -2.13 -6.36 -2.41
N PHE A 20 -0.81 -6.30 -2.22
CA PHE A 20 0.18 -6.60 -3.25
C PHE A 20 1.17 -7.65 -2.76
N VAL A 21 1.72 -8.42 -3.71
CA VAL A 21 2.80 -9.38 -3.45
C VAL A 21 3.89 -9.26 -4.51
N CYS A 22 5.12 -9.60 -4.15
CA CYS A 22 6.23 -9.72 -5.09
C CYS A 22 7.02 -10.99 -4.81
N ASP A 23 7.94 -11.35 -5.69
CA ASP A 23 8.71 -12.60 -5.57
C ASP A 23 9.68 -12.57 -4.37
N GLY A 24 9.42 -13.41 -3.37
CA GLY A 24 10.28 -13.55 -2.20
C GLY A 24 11.63 -14.24 -2.48
N LYS A 25 11.85 -14.85 -3.65
CA LYS A 25 13.12 -15.53 -4.00
C LYS A 25 14.23 -14.57 -4.42
N THR A 26 13.89 -13.32 -4.76
CA THR A 26 14.83 -12.28 -5.18
C THR A 26 14.70 -11.01 -4.31
N PRO A 27 14.77 -11.13 -2.97
CA PRO A 27 14.33 -10.08 -2.06
C PRO A 27 15.15 -8.80 -2.17
N GLU A 28 16.44 -8.85 -2.53
CA GLU A 28 17.29 -7.67 -2.75
C GLU A 28 16.84 -6.85 -3.96
N VAL A 29 16.47 -7.53 -5.05
CA VAL A 29 15.99 -6.88 -6.28
C VAL A 29 14.59 -6.34 -6.05
N GLN A 30 13.70 -7.15 -5.47
CA GLN A 30 12.33 -6.73 -5.17
C GLN A 30 12.28 -5.61 -4.13
N GLY A 31 13.18 -5.60 -3.15
CA GLY A 31 13.29 -4.53 -2.16
C GLY A 31 13.53 -3.16 -2.82
N LYS A 32 14.47 -3.08 -3.78
CA LYS A 32 14.73 -1.85 -4.55
C LYS A 32 13.53 -1.41 -5.40
N ILE A 33 12.82 -2.37 -6.00
CA ILE A 33 11.60 -2.07 -6.76
C ILE A 33 10.53 -1.52 -5.82
N LEU A 34 10.34 -2.17 -4.67
CA LEU A 34 9.38 -1.76 -3.65
C LEU A 34 9.71 -0.35 -3.12
N ASP A 35 10.99 -0.03 -2.89
CA ASP A 35 11.45 1.32 -2.51
C ASP A 35 10.91 2.40 -3.45
N ARG A 36 11.12 2.20 -4.76
CA ARG A 36 10.64 3.15 -5.76
C ARG A 36 9.11 3.17 -5.83
N THR A 37 8.47 2.00 -5.77
CA THR A 37 7.01 1.90 -5.90
C THR A 37 6.29 2.57 -4.73
N ILE A 38 6.74 2.37 -3.49
CA ILE A 38 6.09 2.99 -2.33
C ILE A 38 6.27 4.51 -2.37
N ALA A 39 7.46 5.01 -2.72
CA ALA A 39 7.67 6.46 -2.88
C ALA A 39 6.71 7.06 -3.92
N LEU A 40 6.54 6.40 -5.08
CA LEU A 40 5.60 6.82 -6.11
C LEU A 40 4.14 6.76 -5.63
N MET A 41 3.75 5.71 -4.90
CA MET A 41 2.40 5.56 -4.34
C MET A 41 2.08 6.67 -3.34
N VAL A 42 3.00 6.96 -2.43
CA VAL A 42 2.86 8.04 -1.44
C VAL A 42 2.70 9.40 -2.15
N MET A 43 3.59 9.71 -3.10
CA MET A 43 3.50 10.96 -3.87
C MET A 43 2.17 11.06 -4.65
N ALA A 44 1.76 9.98 -5.33
CA ALA A 44 0.52 9.97 -6.11
C ALA A 44 -0.72 10.14 -5.22
N PHE A 45 -0.77 9.47 -4.07
CA PHE A 45 -1.87 9.56 -3.12
C PHE A 45 -2.01 10.98 -2.58
N TYR A 46 -0.95 11.55 -2.02
CA TYR A 46 -1.03 12.87 -1.40
C TYR A 46 -1.15 13.99 -2.44
N GLY A 47 -0.57 13.83 -3.64
CA GLY A 47 -0.83 14.71 -4.77
C GLY A 47 -2.31 14.70 -5.18
N ARG A 48 -2.94 13.52 -5.23
CA ARG A 48 -4.37 13.40 -5.51
C ARG A 48 -5.23 13.97 -4.38
N ARG A 49 -4.89 13.70 -3.11
CA ARG A 49 -5.57 14.26 -1.93
C ARG A 49 -5.57 15.79 -1.97
N ARG A 50 -4.41 16.42 -2.21
CA ARG A 50 -4.28 17.88 -2.33
C ARG A 50 -5.10 18.43 -3.50
N SER A 51 -5.00 17.80 -4.68
CA SER A 51 -5.76 18.20 -5.87
C SER A 51 -7.27 18.16 -5.62
N LEU A 52 -7.76 17.11 -4.98
CA LEU A 52 -9.17 16.98 -4.62
C LEU A 52 -9.58 17.97 -3.52
N GLY A 53 -8.74 18.19 -2.50
CA GLY A 53 -9.03 19.17 -1.44
C GLY A 53 -9.18 20.60 -1.98
N LEU A 54 -8.45 20.97 -3.03
CA LEU A 54 -8.52 22.30 -3.64
C LEU A 54 -9.64 22.46 -4.68
N LYS A 55 -9.93 21.41 -5.47
CA LYS A 55 -10.82 21.50 -6.64
C LYS A 55 -12.26 21.06 -6.36
N ASN A 56 -12.50 20.35 -5.26
CA ASN A 56 -13.79 19.71 -5.05
C ASN A 56 -14.80 20.66 -4.41
N THR A 57 -15.91 20.92 -5.11
CA THR A 57 -17.01 21.78 -4.65
C THR A 57 -18.15 20.97 -3.99
N CYS A 58 -18.08 19.64 -3.99
CA CYS A 58 -19.12 18.79 -3.43
C CYS A 58 -19.15 18.90 -1.89
N PRO A 59 -20.31 19.23 -1.28
CA PRO A 59 -20.42 19.42 0.16
C PRO A 59 -20.64 18.12 0.96
N CYS A 60 -20.63 16.95 0.31
CA CYS A 60 -20.93 15.69 1.00
C CYS A 60 -19.86 15.36 2.06
N ALA A 61 -20.24 14.56 3.07
CA ALA A 61 -19.34 14.20 4.16
C ALA A 61 -18.03 13.57 3.65
N ALA A 62 -18.06 12.72 2.62
CA ALA A 62 -16.85 12.13 2.06
C ALA A 62 -15.90 13.19 1.49
N CYS A 63 -16.43 14.14 0.72
CA CYS A 63 -15.63 15.18 0.07
C CYS A 63 -15.02 16.16 1.08
N ARG A 64 -15.76 16.50 2.14
CA ARG A 64 -15.29 17.37 3.23
C ARG A 64 -14.22 16.76 4.13
N ASN A 65 -13.99 15.44 4.05
CA ASN A 65 -13.00 14.74 4.87
C ASN A 65 -11.82 14.19 4.03
N ILE A 66 -11.68 14.60 2.76
CA ILE A 66 -10.58 14.13 1.89
C ILE A 66 -9.21 14.45 2.47
N ASP A 67 -9.07 15.63 3.06
CA ASP A 67 -7.89 16.10 3.78
C ASP A 67 -7.52 15.21 4.98
N ARG A 68 -8.47 14.43 5.52
CA ARG A 68 -8.23 13.51 6.64
C ARG A 68 -7.82 12.10 6.22
N LEU A 69 -7.73 11.83 4.92
CA LEU A 69 -7.26 10.54 4.39
C LEU A 69 -5.74 10.45 4.46
N ASP A 70 -5.25 9.38 5.09
CA ASP A 70 -3.81 9.10 5.26
C ASP A 70 -3.48 7.66 4.85
N LEU A 71 -2.21 7.41 4.55
CA LEU A 71 -1.71 6.08 4.23
C LEU A 71 -1.08 5.39 5.43
N LYS A 72 -1.62 4.22 5.78
CA LYS A 72 -0.96 3.26 6.66
C LYS A 72 -0.55 2.05 5.83
N MET A 73 0.73 1.71 5.83
CA MET A 73 1.27 0.61 5.02
C MET A 73 2.01 -0.40 5.89
N THR A 74 1.93 -1.68 5.50
CA THR A 74 2.66 -2.76 6.16
C THR A 74 3.45 -3.55 5.13
N ILE A 75 4.69 -3.88 5.44
CA ILE A 75 5.55 -4.70 4.58
C ILE A 75 6.03 -5.89 5.40
N ASP A 76 5.80 -7.08 4.88
CA ASP A 76 6.25 -8.32 5.49
C ASP A 76 6.86 -9.24 4.43
N LEU A 77 7.72 -10.15 4.89
CA LEU A 77 8.39 -11.15 4.07
C LEU A 77 8.28 -12.51 4.74
N GLY A 78 7.85 -13.50 3.96
CA GLY A 78 7.80 -14.89 4.39
C GLY A 78 6.99 -15.75 3.44
N PRO A 79 6.83 -17.05 3.77
CA PRO A 79 6.07 -17.98 2.95
C PRO A 79 4.59 -17.60 2.93
N ILE A 80 4.00 -17.61 1.73
CA ILE A 80 2.58 -17.43 1.50
C ILE A 80 2.08 -18.50 0.54
N SER A 81 0.82 -18.88 0.67
CA SER A 81 0.12 -19.76 -0.25
C SER A 81 -0.84 -18.94 -1.09
N SER A 82 -0.82 -19.12 -2.41
CA SER A 82 -1.78 -18.53 -3.33
C SER A 82 -2.85 -19.54 -3.72
N PHE A 83 -4.10 -19.10 -3.79
CA PHE A 83 -5.23 -19.93 -4.22
C PHE A 83 -6.29 -19.05 -4.90
N THR A 84 -7.38 -19.67 -5.37
CA THR A 84 -8.46 -18.97 -6.06
C THR A 84 -9.79 -19.34 -5.41
N ILE A 85 -10.62 -18.35 -5.09
CA ILE A 85 -12.01 -18.54 -4.64
C ILE A 85 -12.93 -17.89 -5.67
N ASN A 86 -13.82 -18.67 -6.29
CA ASN A 86 -14.77 -18.18 -7.31
C ASN A 86 -14.06 -17.33 -8.39
N GLU A 87 -12.98 -17.87 -8.97
CA GLU A 87 -12.13 -17.21 -9.98
C GLU A 87 -11.36 -15.97 -9.50
N LYS A 88 -11.44 -15.61 -8.21
CA LYS A 88 -10.70 -14.49 -7.65
C LYS A 88 -9.42 -14.98 -6.97
N PRO A 89 -8.24 -14.44 -7.31
CA PRO A 89 -7.00 -14.79 -6.65
C PRO A 89 -7.02 -14.31 -5.20
N ASP A 90 -6.48 -15.13 -4.32
CA ASP A 90 -6.30 -14.81 -2.91
C ASP A 90 -5.00 -15.44 -2.38
N ILE A 91 -4.57 -14.99 -1.20
CA ILE A 91 -3.36 -15.42 -0.52
C ILE A 91 -3.62 -15.68 0.96
N SER A 92 -2.89 -16.63 1.54
CA SER A 92 -2.87 -16.89 2.98
C SER A 92 -1.46 -17.16 3.46
N GLY A 93 -1.27 -17.10 4.78
CA GLY A 93 0.01 -17.35 5.43
C GLY A 93 0.24 -16.39 6.58
N LEU A 94 1.20 -16.74 7.44
CA LEU A 94 1.52 -15.92 8.60
C LEU A 94 1.93 -14.48 8.24
N PRO A 95 2.70 -14.20 7.16
CA PRO A 95 3.00 -12.82 6.76
C PRO A 95 1.75 -12.00 6.41
N VAL A 96 0.73 -12.63 5.80
CA VAL A 96 -0.54 -11.98 5.48
C VAL A 96 -1.29 -11.63 6.77
N ILE A 97 -1.37 -12.58 7.71
CA ILE A 97 -2.00 -12.38 9.02
C ILE A 97 -1.31 -11.23 9.77
N ARG A 98 0.02 -11.24 9.85
CA ARG A 98 0.81 -10.19 10.50
C ARG A 98 0.56 -8.82 9.86
N ALA A 99 0.60 -8.72 8.53
CA ALA A 99 0.32 -7.48 7.82
C ALA A 99 -1.07 -6.91 8.18
N PHE A 100 -2.13 -7.72 8.11
CA PHE A 100 -3.48 -7.27 8.46
C PHE A 100 -3.65 -6.92 9.94
N ARG A 101 -2.98 -7.63 10.85
CA ARG A 101 -2.98 -7.29 12.29
C ARG A 101 -2.23 -5.98 12.55
N LEU A 102 -1.08 -5.77 11.91
CA LEU A 102 -0.31 -4.51 11.98
C LEU A 102 -1.09 -3.32 11.39
N LEU A 103 -1.90 -3.51 10.34
CA LEU A 103 -2.79 -2.45 9.86
C LEU A 103 -3.80 -2.00 10.92
N LYS A 104 -4.18 -2.88 11.86
CA LYS A 104 -5.16 -2.59 12.92
C LYS A 104 -4.56 -2.06 14.22
N VAL A 105 -3.24 -2.14 14.43
CA VAL A 105 -2.63 -1.61 15.67
C VAL A 105 -2.78 -0.09 15.77
N LYS A 106 -2.90 0.43 16.99
CA LYS A 106 -2.85 1.88 17.23
C LYS A 106 -1.43 2.38 16.96
N THR A 107 -1.32 3.48 16.22
CA THR A 107 -0.04 4.09 15.86
C THR A 107 -0.02 5.56 16.26
N ARG A 108 1.17 6.10 16.54
CA ARG A 108 1.34 7.53 16.93
C ARG A 108 0.97 8.47 15.77
N HIS A 109 1.39 8.12 14.56
CA HIS A 109 1.11 8.86 13.33
C HIS A 109 -0.01 8.19 12.54
N ARG A 110 -0.85 9.01 11.89
CA ARG A 110 -1.88 8.52 10.95
C ARG A 110 -1.24 7.98 9.68
N ALA A 111 -0.32 8.75 9.11
CA ALA A 111 0.52 8.35 7.99
C ALA A 111 1.76 7.62 8.51
N ASN A 112 1.86 6.32 8.21
CA ASN A 112 2.99 5.51 8.69
C ASN A 112 3.23 4.26 7.83
N ILE A 113 4.45 3.72 7.96
CA ILE A 113 4.86 2.47 7.36
C ILE A 113 5.42 1.59 8.47
N ILE A 114 4.95 0.35 8.53
CA ILE A 114 5.41 -0.67 9.46
C ILE A 114 6.05 -1.78 8.66
N VAL A 115 7.33 -2.05 8.91
CA VAL A 115 8.12 -3.06 8.19
C VAL A 115 8.53 -4.12 9.19
N THR A 116 8.19 -5.40 8.94
CA THR A 116 8.67 -6.47 9.82
C THR A 116 10.19 -6.59 9.75
N GLN A 117 10.80 -7.10 10.83
CA GLN A 117 12.25 -7.27 10.91
C GLN A 117 12.84 -7.99 9.68
N MET A 118 12.14 -9.00 9.17
CA MET A 118 12.57 -9.78 8.00
C MET A 118 12.56 -8.94 6.72
N ALA A 119 11.51 -8.16 6.48
CA ALA A 119 11.43 -7.30 5.30
C ALA A 119 12.41 -6.11 5.36
N TYR A 120 12.70 -5.60 6.56
CA TYR A 120 13.57 -4.44 6.78
C TYR A 120 15.03 -4.66 6.35
N ARG A 121 15.45 -5.92 6.18
CA ARG A 121 16.77 -6.29 5.64
C ARG A 121 16.94 -5.88 4.18
N PHE A 122 15.84 -5.89 3.42
CA PHE A 122 15.85 -5.73 1.96
C PHE A 122 15.26 -4.40 1.49
N VAL A 123 14.41 -3.80 2.31
CA VAL A 123 13.75 -2.54 2.03
C VAL A 123 14.60 -1.39 2.55
N LYS A 124 15.08 -0.51 1.66
CA LYS A 124 16.02 0.56 2.02
C LYS A 124 15.37 1.90 2.24
N MET A 125 14.24 2.20 1.62
CA MET A 125 13.36 3.37 1.72
C MET A 125 13.99 4.72 2.11
N PRO A 126 13.62 5.85 1.47
CA PRO A 126 14.15 7.17 1.87
C PRO A 126 13.81 7.56 3.33
N TRP A 127 12.86 6.88 3.96
CA TRP A 127 12.45 7.04 5.36
C TRP A 127 12.98 5.95 6.31
N ARG A 128 13.95 5.15 5.89
CA ARG A 128 14.61 4.20 6.79
C ARG A 128 15.36 4.93 7.90
N GLU A 129 15.95 6.08 7.56
CA GLU A 129 16.50 7.02 8.53
C GLU A 129 15.36 7.60 9.38
N GLY A 130 15.49 7.49 10.71
CA GLY A 130 14.44 7.87 11.65
C GLY A 130 13.35 6.83 11.86
N SER A 131 13.51 5.59 11.38
CA SER A 131 12.63 4.49 11.80
C SER A 131 12.91 4.07 13.24
N GLU A 132 11.87 3.86 14.04
CA GLU A 132 11.96 3.35 15.40
C GLU A 132 11.72 1.83 15.40
N GLN A 133 12.50 1.09 16.19
CA GLN A 133 12.20 -0.31 16.44
C GLN A 133 11.14 -0.42 17.54
N ILE A 134 10.04 -1.11 17.25
CA ILE A 134 8.90 -1.27 18.15
C ILE A 134 8.50 -2.73 18.18
N GLU A 135 7.96 -3.18 19.31
CA GLU A 135 7.32 -4.48 19.44
C GLU A 135 5.81 -4.32 19.54
N TYR A 136 5.09 -5.14 18.79
CA TYR A 136 3.65 -5.28 18.92
C TYR A 136 3.33 -6.69 19.37
N ASP A 137 2.57 -6.83 20.46
CA ASP A 137 1.92 -8.09 20.79
C ASP A 137 0.66 -8.24 19.92
N LEU A 138 0.73 -9.18 18.97
CA LEU A 138 -0.35 -9.45 18.04
C LEU A 138 -1.15 -10.65 18.53
N GLU A 139 -2.39 -10.42 18.93
CA GLU A 139 -3.34 -11.45 19.36
C GLU A 139 -3.33 -12.67 18.41
N GLY A 140 -3.03 -13.86 18.96
CA GLY A 140 -2.98 -15.12 18.22
C GLY A 140 -1.75 -15.32 17.33
N VAL A 141 -0.79 -14.39 17.36
CA VAL A 141 0.49 -14.48 16.64
C VAL A 141 1.69 -14.36 17.58
N GLY A 142 1.58 -13.54 18.63
CA GLY A 142 2.64 -13.26 19.61
C GLY A 142 3.38 -11.95 19.32
N ILE A 143 4.49 -11.77 20.02
CA ILE A 143 5.32 -10.57 19.95
C ILE A 143 6.02 -10.51 18.59
N LEU A 144 5.82 -9.39 17.89
CA LEU A 144 6.43 -9.12 16.61
C LEU A 144 7.26 -7.83 16.67
N GLN A 145 8.55 -7.97 16.41
CA GLN A 145 9.44 -6.83 16.23
C GLN A 145 9.29 -6.24 14.83
N VAL A 146 9.15 -4.91 14.78
CA VAL A 146 8.97 -4.15 13.54
C VAL A 146 9.80 -2.87 13.57
N HIS A 147 10.08 -2.36 12.38
CA HIS A 147 10.54 -0.99 12.17
C HIS A 147 9.33 -0.12 11.79
N TYR A 148 9.04 0.84 12.64
CA TYR A 148 7.97 1.81 12.50
C TYR A 148 8.54 3.13 11.98
N HIS A 149 7.91 3.68 10.94
CA HIS A 149 8.20 5.03 10.48
C HIS A 149 6.91 5.82 10.31
N GLY A 150 6.73 6.83 11.16
CA GLY A 150 5.69 7.85 10.97
C GLY A 150 6.22 9.00 10.13
N PHE A 151 5.39 9.54 9.25
CA PHE A 151 5.78 10.65 8.39
C PHE A 151 4.69 11.69 8.28
N GLU A 152 5.09 12.93 7.98
CA GLU A 152 4.19 14.03 7.67
C GLU A 152 4.10 14.20 6.15
N PRO A 153 2.94 13.94 5.54
CA PRO A 153 2.77 14.00 4.09
C PRO A 153 3.13 15.35 3.46
N GLU A 154 2.88 16.44 4.18
CA GLU A 154 3.12 17.81 3.73
C GLU A 154 4.62 18.06 3.52
N LYS A 155 5.46 17.55 4.41
CA LYS A 155 6.93 17.65 4.32
C LYS A 155 7.48 16.86 3.12
N LEU A 156 6.86 15.74 2.78
CA LEU A 156 7.27 14.91 1.63
C LEU A 156 6.98 15.58 0.27
N ILE A 157 5.94 16.41 0.19
CA ILE A 157 5.56 17.11 -1.05
C ILE A 157 6.37 18.40 -1.23
N LEU A 158 6.73 19.08 -0.13
CA LEU A 158 7.45 20.36 -0.17
C LEU A 158 8.91 20.25 -0.66
N GLY A 159 9.52 19.05 -0.58
CA GLY A 159 10.92 18.82 -0.98
C GLY A 159 11.15 18.34 -2.43
N ARG A 160 10.10 18.02 -3.20
CA ARG A 160 10.23 17.55 -4.59
C ARG A 160 9.07 18.09 -5.44
N SER A 161 9.38 19.04 -6.33
CA SER A 161 8.46 19.43 -7.41
C SER A 161 8.27 18.24 -8.36
N VAL A 162 7.17 17.52 -8.23
CA VAL A 162 6.76 16.53 -9.23
C VAL A 162 5.88 17.25 -10.25
N PRO A 163 6.23 17.25 -11.54
CA PRO A 163 5.30 17.73 -12.56
C PRO A 163 4.06 16.84 -12.51
N LEU A 164 2.91 17.46 -12.28
CA LEU A 164 1.60 16.83 -12.45
C LEU A 164 1.42 16.53 -13.94
N ASN A 165 2.04 15.47 -14.46
CA ASN A 165 1.64 14.95 -15.75
C ASN A 165 0.30 14.23 -15.55
N GLU A 166 -0.79 14.96 -15.76
CA GLU A 166 -2.17 14.51 -15.62
C GLU A 166 -2.52 13.31 -16.52
N LYS A 167 -1.63 12.84 -17.42
CA LYS A 167 -1.97 11.79 -18.40
C LYS A 167 -1.03 10.59 -18.55
N ALA A 168 0.21 10.53 -18.05
CA ALA A 168 1.16 9.51 -18.56
C ALA A 168 1.85 8.53 -17.57
N GLY A 169 1.88 8.76 -16.26
CA GLY A 169 2.74 7.94 -15.37
C GLY A 169 2.02 6.82 -14.61
N PHE A 170 0.89 7.14 -14.01
CA PHE A 170 0.23 6.25 -13.05
C PHE A 170 -0.60 5.15 -13.74
N TRP A 171 -1.36 5.52 -14.77
CA TRP A 171 -2.21 4.58 -15.49
C TRP A 171 -1.44 3.67 -16.45
N SER A 172 -0.28 4.06 -16.97
CA SER A 172 0.51 3.19 -17.85
C SER A 172 1.05 1.96 -17.11
N VAL A 173 1.50 2.12 -15.86
CA VAL A 173 1.98 1.03 -14.99
C VAL A 173 0.83 0.18 -14.43
N PHE A 174 -0.32 0.80 -14.15
CA PHE A 174 -1.44 0.12 -13.50
C PHE A 174 -2.45 -0.50 -14.48
N SER A 175 -2.64 0.07 -15.68
CA SER A 175 -3.77 -0.24 -16.57
C SER A 175 -3.80 -1.69 -17.09
N GLY A 176 -2.64 -2.28 -17.36
CA GLY A 176 -2.55 -3.63 -17.92
C GLY A 176 -3.08 -4.70 -16.98
N LYS A 177 -2.77 -4.60 -15.68
CA LYS A 177 -3.18 -5.57 -14.65
C LYS A 177 -4.50 -5.20 -13.98
N PHE A 178 -4.86 -3.92 -13.91
CA PHE A 178 -6.11 -3.47 -13.28
C PHE A 178 -7.34 -3.66 -14.19
N LYS A 179 -7.22 -3.56 -15.53
CA LYS A 179 -8.35 -3.73 -16.46
C LYS A 179 -9.06 -5.08 -16.31
N ASN A 180 -8.31 -6.17 -16.14
CA ASN A 180 -8.89 -7.51 -15.97
C ASN A 180 -9.64 -7.65 -14.64
N ASN A 181 -9.16 -7.02 -13.56
CA ASN A 181 -9.80 -7.10 -12.24
C ASN A 181 -10.90 -6.05 -12.01
N PHE A 182 -10.92 -4.94 -12.74
CA PHE A 182 -11.97 -3.92 -12.58
C PHE A 182 -13.35 -4.40 -13.03
N ARG A 183 -13.40 -5.38 -13.95
CA ARG A 183 -14.63 -6.09 -14.34
C ARG A 183 -15.26 -6.82 -13.14
N HIS A 184 -14.45 -7.33 -12.21
CA HIS A 184 -14.89 -7.96 -10.96
C HIS A 184 -15.22 -6.96 -9.84
N LEU A 185 -14.62 -5.76 -9.82
CA LEU A 185 -15.00 -4.68 -8.90
C LEU A 185 -16.42 -4.15 -9.17
N ARG A 186 -16.82 -4.06 -10.44
CA ARG A 186 -18.18 -3.63 -10.80
C ARG A 186 -19.27 -4.62 -10.39
N SER A 187 -18.96 -5.90 -10.21
CA SER A 187 -19.94 -6.91 -9.78
C SER A 187 -20.11 -6.96 -8.25
N SER A 188 -19.08 -6.67 -7.46
CA SER A 188 -19.21 -6.58 -5.99
C SER A 188 -19.96 -5.32 -5.52
N LEU A 189 -19.86 -4.22 -6.27
CA LEU A 189 -20.59 -2.98 -5.97
C LEU A 189 -22.09 -3.03 -6.34
N ARG A 190 -22.53 -3.96 -7.20
CA ARG A 190 -23.96 -4.12 -7.55
C ARG A 190 -24.78 -4.82 -6.47
N TRP A 191 -24.15 -5.57 -5.57
CA TRP A 191 -24.83 -6.26 -4.47
C TRP A 191 -25.33 -5.32 -3.36
N ARG A 192 -24.84 -4.07 -3.34
CA ARG A 192 -25.17 -3.10 -2.29
C ARG A 192 -26.27 -2.09 -2.66
N LYS A 193 -26.86 -2.21 -3.86
CA LYS A 193 -27.98 -1.36 -4.34
C LYS A 193 -29.35 -2.05 -4.32
N LYS A 194 -29.45 -3.27 -3.77
CA LYS A 194 -30.70 -4.00 -3.55
C LYS A 194 -30.81 -4.39 -2.07
N ARG A 195 -30.90 -3.40 -1.19
CA ARG A 195 -31.59 -3.48 0.11
C ARG A 195 -32.05 -2.08 0.48
#